data_AF-A0A2P2K870-F1
#
_entry.id   AF-A0A2P2K870-F1
#
_cell.length_a   1.000
_cell.length_b   1.000
_cell.length_c   1.000
_cell.angle_alpha   90.00
_cell.angle_beta   90.00
_cell.angle_gamma   90.00
#
_symmetry.space_group_name_H-M   'P 1'
#
loop_
_entity.id
_entity.type
_entity.pdbx_description
1 polymer ?
#
loop_
_entity_poly.entity_id
_entity_poly.type
_entity_poly.pdbx_seq_one_letter_code
_entity_poly.pdbx_strand_id
1 'polypeptide(L)'
;MAEVPQEEQQRQREILRGYELRLLRCTVAPPPPESQSSASPPSEYENNLDARVDHVLNSIETGNYLRALSAAAGPIFHIDAETDCDSADRFYSQVLVCLESFLQDDSVDVKESACRVILVVCLAVAVFFCFTQSNITG
;
A
#
# COMPACT_ATOMS: atom_id res chain seq x y z
N MET A 1 -24.15 -11.85 -19.22
CA MET A 1 -24.03 -10.70 -18.30
C MET A 1 -24.68 -11.11 -16.99
N ALA A 2 -23.90 -11.47 -15.98
CA ALA A 2 -24.41 -11.75 -14.65
C ALA A 2 -24.38 -10.44 -13.85
N GLU A 3 -25.54 -9.94 -13.42
CA GLU A 3 -25.61 -8.81 -12.48
C GLU A 3 -24.95 -9.24 -11.16
N VAL A 4 -23.88 -8.55 -10.79
CA VAL A 4 -23.31 -8.66 -9.45
C VAL A 4 -24.34 -8.11 -8.46
N PRO A 5 -24.75 -8.89 -7.43
CA PRO A 5 -25.81 -8.45 -6.52
C PRO A 5 -25.40 -7.17 -5.78
N GLN A 6 -26.33 -6.20 -5.71
CA GLN A 6 -26.10 -4.86 -5.13
C GLN A 6 -25.53 -4.89 -3.71
N GLU A 7 -25.82 -5.93 -2.93
CA GLU A 7 -25.29 -6.13 -1.59
C GLU A 7 -23.77 -6.34 -1.55
N GLU A 8 -23.20 -6.97 -2.57
CA GLU A 8 -21.75 -7.19 -2.66
C GLU A 8 -21.02 -5.88 -2.97
N GLN A 9 -21.59 -5.04 -3.84
CA GLN A 9 -21.04 -3.71 -4.11
C GLN A 9 -21.10 -2.80 -2.88
N GLN A 10 -22.18 -2.88 -2.10
CA GLN A 10 -22.33 -2.15 -0.84
C GLN A 10 -21.23 -2.56 0.16
N ARG A 11 -21.03 -3.86 0.36
CA ARG A 11 -20.00 -4.42 1.26
C ARG A 11 -18.59 -3.97 0.84
N GLN A 12 -18.30 -3.99 -0.45
CA GLN A 12 -17.02 -3.53 -0.99
C GLN A 12 -16.77 -2.04 -0.73
N ARG A 13 -17.79 -1.19 -0.91
CA ARG A 13 -17.68 0.24 -0.57
C ARG A 13 -17.42 0.47 0.91
N GLU A 14 -18.06 -0.31 1.78
CA GLU A 14 -17.85 -0.23 3.23
C GLU A 14 -16.42 -0.63 3.62
N ILE A 15 -15.86 -1.65 2.96
CA ILE A 15 -14.46 -2.08 3.16
C ILE A 15 -13.49 -0.97 2.73
N LEU A 16 -13.65 -0.42 1.52
CA LEU A 16 -12.80 0.66 1.01
C LEU A 16 -12.85 1.89 1.92
N ARG A 17 -14.05 2.28 2.35
CA ARG A 17 -14.25 3.38 3.30
C ARG A 17 -13.57 3.10 4.65
N GLY A 18 -13.54 1.84 5.08
CA GLY A 18 -12.79 1.40 6.26
C GLY A 18 -11.29 1.66 6.12
N TYR A 19 -10.70 1.30 4.98
CA TYR A 19 -9.29 1.56 4.69
C TYR A 19 -8.95 3.05 4.66
N GLU A 20 -9.77 3.86 3.99
CA GLU A 20 -9.60 5.33 3.96
C GLU A 20 -9.60 5.93 5.37
N LEU A 21 -10.58 5.54 6.20
CA LEU A 21 -10.71 6.05 7.57
C LEU A 21 -9.55 5.62 8.46
N ARG A 22 -9.04 4.40 8.30
CA ARG A 22 -7.86 3.92 9.03
C ARG A 22 -6.61 4.71 8.66
N LEU A 23 -6.40 4.91 7.36
CA LEU A 23 -5.26 5.69 6.87
C LEU A 23 -5.30 7.15 7.37
N LEU A 24 -6.48 7.78 7.34
CA LEU A 24 -6.67 9.14 7.87
C LEU A 24 -6.38 9.23 9.37
N ARG A 25 -6.72 8.21 10.16
CA ARG A 25 -6.40 8.20 11.59
C ARG A 25 -4.88 8.14 11.82
N CYS A 26 -4.17 7.36 11.01
CA CYS A 26 -2.72 7.24 11.09
C CYS A 26 -1.99 8.54 10.73
N THR A 27 -2.58 9.38 9.88
CA THR A 27 -1.96 10.64 9.44
C THR A 27 -2.25 11.82 10.36
N VAL A 28 -3.33 11.76 11.16
CA VAL A 28 -3.76 12.87 12.02
C VAL A 28 -3.38 12.66 13.49
N ALA A 29 -3.26 11.42 13.96
CA ALA A 29 -2.93 11.11 15.34
C ALA A 29 -1.48 10.60 15.48
N PRO A 30 -0.72 11.02 16.51
CA PRO A 30 0.56 10.42 16.83
C PRO A 30 0.40 8.90 17.05
N PRO A 31 1.31 8.06 16.54
CA PRO A 31 1.23 6.62 16.76
C PRO A 31 1.29 6.33 18.27
N PRO A 32 0.48 5.38 18.77
CA PRO A 32 0.59 4.95 20.16
C PRO A 32 1.98 4.33 20.41
N PRO A 33 2.50 4.41 21.65
CA PRO A 33 3.81 3.86 21.99
C PRO A 33 3.89 2.36 21.64
N GLU A 34 5.05 1.99 21.08
CA GLU A 34 5.35 0.71 20.44
C GLU A 34 4.76 -0.51 21.17
N SER A 35 3.73 -1.11 20.59
CA SER A 35 3.43 -2.51 20.83
C SER A 35 4.02 -3.28 19.67
N GLN A 36 5.24 -3.79 19.85
CA GLN A 36 5.91 -4.68 18.90
C GLN A 36 5.11 -5.98 18.80
N SER A 37 4.06 -5.98 17.98
CA SER A 37 3.35 -7.21 17.63
C SER A 37 4.15 -7.92 16.55
N SER A 38 4.92 -8.91 16.98
CA SER A 38 5.61 -9.88 16.13
C SER A 38 4.59 -10.82 15.47
N ALA A 39 3.78 -10.31 14.55
CA ALA A 39 3.03 -11.16 13.64
C ALA A 39 3.96 -11.52 12.47
N SER A 40 4.48 -12.74 12.49
CA SER A 40 5.12 -13.37 11.34
C SER A 40 4.20 -13.28 10.13
N PRO A 41 4.72 -13.09 8.91
CA PRO A 41 3.84 -12.96 7.77
C PRO A 41 3.20 -14.31 7.38
N PRO A 42 1.87 -14.54 7.49
CA PRO A 42 1.29 -15.73 6.87
C PRO A 42 1.52 -15.72 5.36
N SER A 43 2.06 -16.81 4.83
CA SER A 43 2.38 -17.05 3.42
C SER A 43 1.17 -16.99 2.46
N GLU A 44 0.02 -16.45 2.89
CA GLU A 44 -1.27 -16.44 2.20
C GLU A 44 -1.58 -15.11 1.48
N TYR A 45 -0.80 -14.04 1.69
CA TYR A 45 -1.07 -12.74 1.06
C TYR A 45 -0.53 -12.57 -0.36
N GLU A 46 0.08 -13.60 -0.94
CA GLU A 46 0.53 -13.54 -2.32
C GLU A 46 -0.64 -13.45 -3.29
N ASN A 47 -1.80 -14.01 -2.92
CA ASN A 47 -2.94 -14.15 -3.81
C ASN A 47 -4.16 -13.28 -3.46
N ASN A 48 -4.12 -12.52 -2.36
CA ASN A 48 -5.25 -11.69 -1.92
C ASN A 48 -4.84 -10.24 -1.66
N LEU A 49 -5.29 -9.33 -2.54
CA LEU A 49 -4.95 -7.91 -2.49
C LEU A 49 -5.55 -7.22 -1.26
N ASP A 50 -6.73 -7.63 -0.79
CA ASP A 50 -7.37 -7.08 0.41
C ASP A 50 -6.55 -7.39 1.67
N ALA A 51 -6.11 -8.65 1.82
CA ALA A 51 -5.26 -9.07 2.93
C ALA A 51 -3.92 -8.32 2.97
N ARG A 52 -3.39 -7.97 1.78
CA ARG A 52 -2.17 -7.17 1.66
C ARG A 52 -2.40 -5.72 2.08
N VAL A 53 -3.50 -5.10 1.63
CA VAL A 53 -3.89 -3.74 2.07
C VAL A 53 -4.02 -3.70 3.59
N ASP A 54 -4.69 -4.68 4.18
CA ASP A 54 -4.85 -4.78 5.64
C ASP A 54 -3.51 -4.89 6.38
N HIS A 55 -2.59 -5.71 5.86
CA HIS A 55 -1.27 -5.87 6.44
C HIS A 55 -0.44 -4.58 6.40
N VAL A 56 -0.48 -3.87 5.27
CA VAL A 56 0.22 -2.59 5.10
C VAL A 56 -0.37 -1.55 6.06
N LEU A 57 -1.69 -1.43 6.13
CA LEU A 57 -2.37 -0.51 7.05
C LEU A 57 -2.04 -0.80 8.51
N ASN A 58 -2.06 -2.07 8.94
CA ASN A 58 -1.68 -2.44 10.30
C ASN A 58 -0.21 -2.09 10.61
N SER A 59 0.68 -2.20 9.62
CA SER A 59 2.09 -1.80 9.77
C SER A 59 2.24 -0.28 9.90
N ILE A 60 1.43 0.51 9.18
CA ILE A 60 1.38 1.97 9.33
C ILE A 60 0.80 2.36 10.70
N GLU A 61 -0.29 1.73 11.14
CA GLU A 61 -0.96 1.97 12.43
C GLU A 61 -0.03 1.71 13.63
N THR A 62 0.83 0.69 13.51
CA THR A 62 1.81 0.33 14.55
C THR A 62 3.11 1.14 14.49
N GLY A 63 3.22 2.08 13.54
CA GLY A 63 4.42 2.91 13.35
C GLY A 63 5.60 2.20 12.67
N ASN A 64 5.41 0.97 12.17
CA ASN A 64 6.45 0.23 11.46
C ASN A 64 6.43 0.55 9.95
N TYR A 65 6.85 1.78 9.61
CA TYR A 65 6.76 2.29 8.25
C TYR A 65 7.69 1.57 7.26
N LEU A 66 8.85 1.08 7.70
CA LEU A 66 9.76 0.30 6.84
C LEU A 66 9.12 -1.03 6.41
N ARG A 67 8.43 -1.72 7.34
CA ARG A 67 7.68 -2.94 7.01
C ARG A 67 6.53 -2.64 6.06
N ALA A 68 5.77 -1.58 6.32
CA ALA A 68 4.69 -1.14 5.44
C ALA A 68 5.19 -0.85 4.01
N LEU A 69 6.33 -0.17 3.90
CA LEU A 69 6.99 0.14 2.63
C LEU A 69 7.36 -1.14 1.87
N SER A 70 8.04 -2.08 2.53
CA SER A 70 8.47 -3.34 1.88
C SER A 70 7.29 -4.18 1.38
N ALA A 71 6.20 -4.24 2.15
CA ALA A 71 5.01 -5.01 1.81
C ALA A 71 4.20 -4.38 0.66
N ALA A 72 4.20 -3.04 0.56
CA ALA A 72 3.54 -2.32 -0.52
C ALA A 72 4.38 -2.27 -1.81
N ALA A 73 5.71 -2.17 -1.68
CA ALA A 73 6.64 -2.00 -2.81
C ALA A 73 6.70 -3.24 -3.72
N GLY A 74 6.68 -4.45 -3.16
CA GLY A 74 6.82 -5.71 -3.91
C GLY A 74 5.88 -5.84 -5.14
N PRO A 75 4.55 -5.69 -5.00
CA PRO A 75 3.64 -5.76 -6.15
C PRO A 75 3.74 -4.58 -7.12
N ILE A 76 4.18 -3.42 -6.64
CA ILE A 76 4.19 -2.16 -7.41
C ILE A 76 5.46 -2.06 -8.26
N PHE A 77 6.61 -2.39 -7.67
CA PHE A 77 7.91 -2.22 -8.28
C PHE A 77 8.49 -3.57 -8.71
N HIS A 78 8.41 -3.83 -10.01
CA HIS A 78 9.24 -4.83 -10.67
C HIS A 78 10.50 -4.13 -11.21
N ILE A 79 11.24 -3.45 -10.33
CA ILE A 79 12.49 -2.82 -10.70
C ILE A 79 13.54 -3.93 -10.71
N ASP A 80 13.97 -4.36 -11.90
CA ASP A 80 15.08 -5.27 -12.04
C ASP A 80 16.29 -4.68 -11.30
N ALA A 81 16.92 -5.50 -10.46
CA ALA A 81 18.09 -5.11 -9.67
C ALA A 81 19.28 -4.64 -10.53
N GLU A 82 19.24 -4.91 -11.84
CA GLU A 82 20.21 -4.49 -12.84
C GLU A 82 19.85 -3.18 -13.55
N THR A 83 18.78 -2.49 -13.12
CA THR A 83 18.47 -1.18 -13.68
C THR A 83 19.46 -0.15 -13.11
N ASP A 84 20.59 0.00 -13.79
CA ASP A 84 21.57 1.03 -13.48
C ASP A 84 20.95 2.41 -13.76
N CYS A 85 20.42 3.03 -12.71
CA CYS A 85 19.89 4.37 -12.78
C CYS A 85 21.04 5.36 -12.59
N ASP A 86 21.71 5.70 -13.68
CA ASP A 86 22.78 6.71 -13.72
C ASP A 86 22.33 8.11 -13.26
N SER A 87 21.03 8.34 -13.10
CA SER A 87 20.47 9.58 -12.58
C SER A 87 19.19 9.39 -11.77
N ALA A 88 18.96 10.29 -10.82
CA ALA A 88 17.71 10.34 -10.06
C ALA A 88 16.49 10.57 -10.97
N ASP A 89 16.63 11.35 -12.03
CA ASP A 89 15.55 11.63 -12.99
C ASP A 89 15.08 10.35 -13.70
N ARG A 90 16.01 9.47 -14.10
CA ARG A 90 15.68 8.16 -14.67
C ARG A 90 15.03 7.25 -13.65
N PHE A 91 15.54 7.22 -12.42
CA PHE A 91 14.95 6.44 -11.34
C PHE A 91 13.49 6.84 -11.07
N TYR A 92 13.23 8.14 -10.89
CA TYR A 92 11.87 8.63 -10.65
C TYR A 92 10.95 8.40 -11.85
N SER A 93 11.45 8.56 -13.07
CA SER A 93 10.69 8.23 -14.29
C SER A 93 10.30 6.76 -14.33
N GLN A 94 11.22 5.86 -13.98
CA GLN A 94 10.94 4.42 -13.94
C GLN A 94 9.93 4.06 -12.84
N VAL A 95 10.05 4.68 -11.66
CA VAL A 95 9.08 4.55 -10.56
C VAL A 95 7.68 4.95 -11.03
N LEU A 96 7.55 6.05 -11.77
CA LEU A 96 6.27 6.49 -12.34
C LEU A 96 5.72 5.48 -13.35
N VAL A 97 6.56 4.96 -14.24
CA VAL A 97 6.15 3.93 -15.22
C VAL A 97 5.65 2.67 -14.52
N CYS A 98 6.32 2.21 -13.46
CA CYS A 98 5.86 1.07 -12.67
C CYS A 98 4.50 1.33 -12.01
N LEU A 99 4.32 2.52 -11.43
CA LEU A 99 3.06 2.92 -10.80
C LEU A 99 1.91 3.00 -11.81
N GLU A 100 2.15 3.62 -12.96
CA GLU A 100 1.16 3.72 -14.04
C GLU A 100 0.79 2.33 -14.57
N SER A 101 1.78 1.47 -14.84
CA SER A 101 1.54 0.10 -15.28
C SER A 101 0.79 -0.73 -14.24
N PHE A 102 1.03 -0.50 -12.96
CA PHE A 102 0.32 -1.19 -11.88
C PHE A 102 -1.15 -0.73 -11.79
N LEU A 103 -1.44 0.54 -12.04
CA LEU A 103 -2.78 1.12 -11.95
C LEU A 103 -3.64 0.93 -13.20
N GLN A 104 -3.04 0.94 -14.40
CA GLN A 104 -3.73 0.88 -15.70
C GLN A 104 -3.93 -0.54 -16.24
N ASP A 105 -3.90 -1.53 -15.36
CA ASP A 105 -4.16 -2.91 -15.75
C ASP A 105 -5.66 -3.12 -16.01
N ASP A 106 -6.09 -2.88 -17.25
CA ASP A 106 -7.49 -2.99 -17.68
C ASP A 106 -8.08 -4.41 -17.54
N SER A 107 -7.26 -5.40 -17.19
CA SER A 107 -7.70 -6.78 -16.96
C SER A 107 -8.35 -7.00 -15.59
N VAL A 108 -8.22 -6.05 -14.66
CA VAL A 108 -8.70 -6.19 -13.28
C VAL A 108 -10.10 -5.62 -13.07
N ASP A 109 -10.80 -6.16 -12.07
CA ASP A 109 -12.11 -5.62 -11.71
C ASP A 109 -12.01 -4.29 -10.93
N VAL A 110 -13.14 -3.60 -10.79
CA VAL A 110 -13.23 -2.29 -10.11
C VAL A 110 -12.76 -2.35 -8.65
N LYS A 111 -12.98 -3.48 -7.98
CA LYS A 111 -12.57 -3.66 -6.58
C LYS A 111 -11.06 -3.78 -6.50
N GLU A 112 -10.45 -4.63 -7.32
CA GLU A 112 -9.01 -4.80 -7.37
C GLU A 112 -8.34 -3.48 -7.75
N SER A 113 -8.85 -2.75 -8.75
CA SER A 113 -8.38 -1.41 -9.11
C SER A 113 -8.40 -0.44 -7.92
N ALA A 114 -9.49 -0.41 -7.15
CA ALA A 114 -9.58 0.41 -5.95
C ALA A 114 -8.55 0.00 -4.88
N CYS A 115 -8.37 -1.30 -4.65
CA CYS A 115 -7.38 -1.79 -3.69
C CYS A 115 -5.93 -1.50 -4.16
N ARG A 116 -5.65 -1.53 -5.47
CA ARG A 116 -4.35 -1.11 -6.05
C ARG A 116 -4.09 0.37 -5.80
N VAL A 117 -5.08 1.24 -5.99
CA VAL A 117 -4.98 2.67 -5.63
C VAL A 117 -4.66 2.84 -4.15
N ILE A 118 -5.36 2.13 -3.27
CA ILE A 118 -5.12 2.20 -1.82
C ILE A 118 -3.69 1.75 -1.47
N LEU A 119 -3.16 0.70 -2.10
CA LEU A 119 -1.78 0.27 -1.90
C LEU A 119 -0.77 1.36 -2.29
N VAL A 120 -0.97 2.03 -3.42
CA VAL A 120 -0.11 3.15 -3.86
C VAL A 120 -0.15 4.31 -2.87
N VAL A 121 -1.34 4.65 -2.35
CA VAL A 121 -1.46 5.69 -1.33
C VAL A 121 -0.77 5.26 -0.03
N CYS A 122 -0.95 4.01 0.40
CA CYS A 122 -0.27 3.48 1.59
C CYS A 122 1.26 3.51 1.44
N LEU A 123 1.77 3.15 0.25
CA LEU A 123 3.19 3.27 -0.10
C LEU A 123 3.67 4.71 0.08
N ALA A 124 2.98 5.68 -0.51
CA ALA A 124 3.34 7.10 -0.41
C ALA A 124 3.35 7.60 1.05
N VAL A 125 2.35 7.20 1.85
CA VAL A 125 2.27 7.52 3.28
C VAL A 125 3.42 6.87 4.06
N ALA A 126 3.74 5.60 3.80
CA ALA A 126 4.85 4.91 4.44
C ALA A 126 6.21 5.56 4.10
N VAL A 127 6.45 5.92 2.83
CA VAL A 127 7.66 6.67 2.41
C VAL A 127 7.76 7.99 3.18
N PHE A 128 6.67 8.77 3.21
CA PHE A 128 6.65 10.07 3.86
C PHE A 128 6.96 9.97 5.36
N PHE A 129 6.34 9.02 6.07
CA PHE A 129 6.58 8.83 7.50
C PHE A 129 7.94 8.22 7.80
N CYS A 130 8.43 7.28 7.00
CA CYS A 130 9.78 6.74 7.14
C CYS A 130 10.84 7.83 6.95
N PHE A 131 10.65 8.71 5.95
CA PHE A 131 11.49 9.88 5.73
C PHE A 131 11.43 10.84 6.92
N THR A 132 10.22 11.15 7.41
CA THR A 132 10.02 12.04 8.56
C THR A 132 10.68 11.49 9.82
N GLN A 133 10.50 10.20 10.15
CA GLN A 133 11.15 9.57 11.29
C GLN A 133 12.68 9.60 11.19
N SER A 134 13.21 9.41 9.98
CA SER A 134 14.66 9.39 9.76
C SER A 134 15.31 10.79 9.80
N ASN A 135 14.54 11.87 9.56
CA ASN A 135 15.08 13.24 9.40
C ASN A 135 14.64 14.25 10.48
N ILE A 136 13.49 14.06 11.14
CA ILE A 136 12.93 15.01 12.12
C ILE A 136 13.06 14.53 13.57
N THR A 137 13.10 13.22 13.79
CA THR A 137 13.38 12.61 15.11
C THR A 137 14.85 12.26 15.33
N GLY A 138 15.73 12.69 14.43
CA GLY A 138 17.19 12.61 14.57
C GLY A 138 17.74 13.62 15.57
#